data_AF-M3UPZ1-F1
#
_entry.id   AF-M3UPZ1-F1
#
_cell.length_a   1.000
_cell.length_b   1.000
_cell.length_c   1.000
_cell.angle_alpha   90.00
_cell.angle_beta   90.00
_cell.angle_gamma   90.00
#
_symmetry.space_group_name_H-M   'P 1'
#
loop_
_entity.id
_entity.type
_entity.pdbx_description
1 polymer ?
#
loop_
_entity_poly.entity_id
_entity_poly.type
_entity_poly.pdbx_seq_one_letter_code
_entity_poly.pdbx_strand_id
1 'polypeptide(L)'
;MQRIKRQYSRTSLSIGSAFGGWSKIVGNSKGGEQSSGSVEPTETMVNHPLINYLISNKNLMRYVVHFNIILLLPPLDIIKDIPISVAIVETHLIHLSPKTMMFVTLNGLCGKFEEQVITIFNGAQTNNHRPDILAELLQSYPTNDPIFTTHASGADEFTYNGNHIITISIKFPICNNSLPWSWKMKPSQFSSPPSTTMYKILMELQNSFDELRKQIPNIEEDEKNDPQIRSGAFPHYFHIDCTETRINNLRENEMEIAKFHSRLSSECNSELEKKIMTFIIEFPSLAKEKFLSERKQMINSFIKEVSEKVKNNVIWQDDNGFNFITFSSNLKVFLYNKLFRYLWPPSISQLENLDYTDPVIFDSICHSTCTSYLCLQPKFFGYDGPIEFLNKILAIPIKFFRKLDAVRSPSEKIMCIYCALKAVEQTCYYISLKCVNSKPFLPLLLYTIIQADLSQIWSNIIFIKEMGDYNDSLFMHYFDTFEQAVKAIEQLPQSFELQNDQEYKVMINIRKDEINWSIFNNELPNYFMPIFTLDDLRKYFGAFPRSEDRMRQLIFSNPSKIQRDDYADLISFFKVLQNE
;
A
#
# COMPACT_ATOMS: atom_id res chain seq x y z
N MET A 1 47.61 -27.21 14.74
CA MET A 1 47.18 -27.94 13.52
C MET A 1 46.98 -29.41 13.87
N GLN A 2 45.77 -29.81 14.28
CA GLN A 2 45.29 -31.20 14.36
C GLN A 2 43.82 -31.22 14.82
N ARG A 3 42.95 -31.83 13.97
CA ARG A 3 41.68 -32.59 14.16
C ARG A 3 40.71 -32.18 15.31
N ILE A 4 39.38 -32.23 15.16
CA ILE A 4 38.55 -33.45 15.13
C ILE A 4 37.09 -33.10 14.80
N LYS A 5 36.43 -34.02 14.07
CA LYS A 5 35.00 -34.12 13.68
C LYS A 5 34.00 -34.01 14.84
N ARG A 6 32.79 -33.47 14.58
CA ARG A 6 31.53 -33.89 15.22
C ARG A 6 30.42 -33.88 14.17
N GLN A 7 30.10 -35.02 13.55
CA GLN A 7 29.12 -36.03 13.96
C GLN A 7 27.71 -35.49 14.22
N TYR A 8 26.86 -35.70 13.22
CA TYR A 8 25.41 -35.71 13.31
C TYR A 8 24.93 -36.73 14.35
N SER A 9 24.09 -36.30 15.28
CA SER A 9 23.14 -37.17 15.97
C SER A 9 21.73 -36.74 15.60
N ARG A 10 21.08 -37.56 14.77
CA ARG A 10 19.64 -37.55 14.57
C ARG A 10 18.97 -38.01 15.87
N THR A 11 18.07 -37.22 16.40
CA THR A 11 16.96 -37.71 17.22
C THR A 11 15.68 -37.05 16.71
N SER A 12 14.92 -37.87 16.02
CA SER A 12 13.53 -37.65 15.64
C SER A 12 12.65 -37.63 16.88
N LEU A 13 11.84 -36.59 17.06
CA LEU A 13 10.56 -36.68 17.77
C LEU A 13 9.52 -35.79 17.05
N SER A 14 8.45 -36.46 16.66
CA SER A 14 7.27 -35.97 15.93
C SER A 14 6.28 -35.29 16.85
N ILE A 15 5.72 -34.14 16.46
CA ILE A 15 4.38 -33.70 16.89
C ILE A 15 3.74 -33.00 15.69
N GLY A 16 2.73 -33.66 15.12
CA GLY A 16 1.86 -33.12 14.09
C GLY A 16 0.60 -32.48 14.66
N SER A 17 -0.18 -31.94 13.71
CA SER A 17 -1.59 -31.54 13.76
C SER A 17 -1.98 -30.32 14.59
N ALA A 18 -2.22 -29.19 13.90
CA ALA A 18 -3.36 -28.31 14.13
C ALA A 18 -3.54 -27.30 12.97
N PHE A 19 -4.05 -27.74 11.82
CA PHE A 19 -4.86 -26.90 10.91
C PHE A 19 -5.81 -27.83 10.15
N GLY A 20 -7.07 -27.86 10.60
CA GLY A 20 -8.13 -28.62 9.98
C GLY A 20 -8.65 -27.95 8.71
N GLY A 21 -8.90 -28.76 7.68
CA GLY A 21 -9.83 -28.39 6.63
C GLY A 21 -11.28 -28.56 7.09
N TRP A 22 -12.21 -27.99 6.31
CA TRP A 22 -13.20 -28.71 5.49
C TRP A 22 -14.35 -27.77 5.13
N SER A 23 -14.71 -27.75 3.85
CA SER A 23 -16.11 -27.71 3.42
C SER A 23 -16.21 -28.42 2.06
N LYS A 24 -16.57 -29.71 2.12
CA LYS A 24 -17.20 -30.45 1.02
C LYS A 24 -18.69 -30.49 1.31
N ILE A 25 -19.50 -29.88 0.45
CA ILE A 25 -20.92 -30.18 0.33
C ILE A 25 -21.04 -31.14 -0.85
N VAL A 26 -21.47 -32.37 -0.59
CA VAL A 26 -21.77 -33.38 -1.61
C VAL A 26 -23.29 -33.46 -1.75
N GLY A 27 -23.79 -33.11 -2.93
CA GLY A 27 -25.13 -33.45 -3.40
C GLY A 27 -25.01 -34.44 -4.56
N ASN A 28 -25.48 -35.66 -4.36
CA ASN A 28 -25.54 -36.72 -5.37
C ASN A 28 -26.51 -36.34 -6.50
N SER A 29 -26.09 -36.53 -7.76
CA SER A 29 -26.98 -37.05 -8.81
C SER A 29 -26.18 -37.84 -9.85
N LYS A 30 -26.76 -38.96 -10.28
CA LYS A 30 -26.17 -39.96 -11.20
C LYS A 30 -26.47 -39.60 -12.65
N GLY A 31 -25.47 -39.79 -13.50
CA GLY A 31 -25.60 -40.47 -14.79
C GLY A 31 -25.69 -39.59 -16.04
N GLY A 32 -24.81 -39.84 -17.02
CA GLY A 32 -25.09 -39.62 -18.44
C GLY A 32 -24.01 -38.92 -19.26
N GLU A 33 -23.09 -39.73 -19.80
CA GLU A 33 -22.48 -39.65 -21.15
C GLU A 33 -21.62 -38.46 -21.62
N GLN A 34 -20.55 -38.85 -22.32
CA GLN A 34 -19.44 -38.06 -22.85
C GLN A 34 -19.84 -37.22 -24.08
N SER A 35 -19.39 -35.96 -24.15
CA SER A 35 -19.00 -35.34 -25.42
C SER A 35 -18.05 -34.15 -25.21
N SER A 36 -17.00 -34.12 -26.06
CA SER A 36 -16.16 -33.01 -26.52
C SER A 36 -15.79 -31.86 -25.58
N GLY A 37 -14.49 -31.74 -25.33
CA GLY A 37 -13.84 -30.75 -24.46
C GLY A 37 -14.19 -29.29 -24.72
N SER A 38 -14.90 -28.71 -23.75
CA SER A 38 -14.79 -27.32 -23.34
C SER A 38 -14.18 -27.31 -21.94
N VAL A 39 -13.08 -26.60 -21.73
CA VAL A 39 -12.57 -26.34 -20.38
C VAL A 39 -13.57 -25.38 -19.74
N GLU A 40 -14.43 -25.89 -18.87
CA GLU A 40 -15.32 -25.05 -18.06
C GLU A 40 -14.46 -24.17 -17.15
N PRO A 41 -14.73 -22.85 -17.08
CA PRO A 41 -14.02 -21.98 -16.15
C PRO A 41 -14.25 -22.50 -14.73
N THR A 42 -13.18 -22.63 -13.95
CA THR A 42 -13.29 -23.03 -12.55
C THR A 42 -14.26 -22.08 -11.83
N GLU A 43 -15.31 -22.60 -11.19
CA GLU A 43 -16.35 -21.82 -10.45
C GLU A 43 -15.76 -20.76 -9.49
N THR A 44 -14.51 -20.95 -9.08
CA THR A 44 -13.72 -20.03 -8.25
C THR A 44 -13.39 -18.69 -8.91
N MET A 45 -13.23 -18.62 -10.24
CA MET A 45 -12.93 -17.34 -10.91
C MET A 45 -14.16 -16.43 -11.00
N VAL A 46 -15.33 -17.00 -11.23
CA VAL A 46 -16.58 -16.23 -11.38
C VAL A 46 -16.95 -15.49 -10.08
N ASN A 47 -16.56 -16.02 -8.92
CA ASN A 47 -16.85 -15.42 -7.61
C ASN A 47 -15.84 -14.35 -7.16
N HIS A 48 -14.93 -13.88 -8.02
CA HIS A 48 -13.97 -12.85 -7.64
C HIS A 48 -14.62 -11.45 -7.55
N PRO A 49 -14.37 -10.63 -6.50
CA PRO A 49 -15.03 -9.33 -6.32
C PRO A 49 -14.87 -8.36 -7.48
N LEU A 50 -13.69 -8.30 -8.12
CA LEU A 50 -13.47 -7.47 -9.32
C LEU A 50 -14.27 -7.97 -10.53
N ILE A 51 -14.41 -9.29 -10.70
CA ILE A 51 -15.19 -9.88 -11.80
C ILE A 51 -16.67 -9.60 -11.57
N ASN A 52 -17.16 -9.82 -10.35
CA ASN A 52 -18.55 -9.51 -9.96
C ASN A 52 -18.90 -8.04 -10.19
N TYR A 53 -17.98 -7.13 -9.83
CA TYR A 53 -18.15 -5.71 -10.10
C TYR A 53 -18.25 -5.43 -11.60
N LEU A 54 -17.33 -5.98 -12.40
CA LEU A 54 -17.30 -5.79 -13.85
C LEU A 54 -18.57 -6.34 -14.52
N ILE A 55 -19.03 -7.53 -14.13
CA ILE A 55 -20.27 -8.14 -14.63
C ILE A 55 -21.49 -7.27 -14.30
N SER A 56 -21.52 -6.72 -13.08
CA SER A 56 -22.60 -5.83 -12.63
C SER A 56 -22.60 -4.49 -13.40
N ASN A 57 -21.41 -4.01 -13.79
CA ASN A 57 -21.24 -2.79 -14.59
C ASN A 57 -21.19 -3.12 -16.10
N LYS A 58 -22.36 -3.39 -16.68
CA LYS A 58 -22.53 -3.77 -18.11
C LYS A 58 -21.83 -2.82 -19.09
N ASN A 59 -21.77 -1.55 -18.72
CA ASN A 59 -21.18 -0.48 -19.49
C ASN A 59 -19.65 -0.65 -19.54
N LEU A 60 -18.98 -0.65 -18.38
CA LEU A 60 -17.55 -0.92 -18.28
C LEU A 60 -17.18 -2.26 -18.92
N MET A 61 -18.02 -3.30 -18.74
CA MET A 61 -17.82 -4.60 -19.39
C MET A 61 -17.82 -4.52 -20.92
N ARG A 62 -18.76 -3.78 -21.53
CA ARG A 62 -18.77 -3.56 -22.99
C ARG A 62 -17.49 -2.89 -23.47
N TYR A 63 -16.99 -1.92 -22.72
CA TYR A 63 -15.73 -1.25 -23.02
C TYR A 63 -14.54 -2.22 -22.96
N VAL A 64 -14.46 -3.03 -21.91
CA VAL A 64 -13.43 -4.06 -21.73
C VAL A 64 -13.41 -5.04 -22.90
N VAL A 65 -14.59 -5.54 -23.30
CA VAL A 65 -14.74 -6.44 -24.45
C VAL A 65 -14.34 -5.75 -25.76
N HIS A 66 -14.84 -4.53 -26.01
CA HIS A 66 -14.60 -3.83 -27.27
C HIS A 66 -13.11 -3.51 -27.51
N PHE A 67 -12.37 -3.15 -26.45
CA PHE A 67 -10.96 -2.79 -26.54
C PHE A 67 -9.98 -3.91 -26.11
N ASN A 68 -10.47 -5.14 -25.91
CA ASN A 68 -9.66 -6.29 -25.46
C ASN A 68 -8.80 -5.97 -24.21
N ILE A 69 -9.40 -5.27 -23.25
CA ILE A 69 -8.72 -4.87 -22.02
C ILE A 69 -8.49 -6.11 -21.15
N ILE A 70 -7.28 -6.22 -20.60
CA ILE A 70 -6.90 -7.35 -19.74
C ILE A 70 -7.21 -6.99 -18.29
N LEU A 71 -7.81 -7.93 -17.55
CA LEU A 71 -8.09 -7.77 -16.12
C LEU A 71 -6.99 -8.40 -15.26
N LEU A 72 -6.39 -7.62 -14.37
CA LEU A 72 -5.42 -8.10 -13.39
C LEU A 72 -6.14 -8.54 -12.10
N LEU A 73 -5.91 -9.78 -11.68
CA LEU A 73 -6.64 -10.42 -10.58
C LEU A 73 -5.72 -10.69 -9.38
N PRO A 74 -5.80 -9.89 -8.29
CA PRO A 74 -5.12 -10.21 -7.05
C PRO A 74 -5.78 -11.39 -6.33
N PRO A 75 -5.14 -12.01 -5.32
CA PRO A 75 -5.74 -13.12 -4.58
C PRO A 75 -6.92 -12.65 -3.73
N LEU A 76 -7.97 -13.47 -3.65
CA LEU A 76 -9.22 -13.16 -2.92
C LEU A 76 -8.97 -12.75 -1.46
N ASP A 77 -8.07 -13.44 -0.77
CA ASP A 77 -7.73 -13.17 0.64
C ASP A 77 -7.04 -11.82 0.89
N ILE A 78 -6.47 -11.22 -0.16
CA ILE A 78 -5.80 -9.93 -0.09
C ILE A 78 -6.78 -8.78 -0.34
N ILE A 79 -7.79 -8.98 -1.19
CA ILE A 79 -8.73 -7.94 -1.60
C ILE A 79 -10.05 -7.93 -0.82
N LYS A 80 -10.39 -8.99 -0.09
CA LYS A 80 -11.69 -9.10 0.62
C LYS A 80 -12.02 -8.00 1.62
N ASP A 81 -11.01 -7.34 2.17
CA ASP A 81 -11.09 -6.22 3.13
C ASP A 81 -10.76 -4.86 2.50
N ILE A 82 -10.84 -4.78 1.16
CA ILE A 82 -10.77 -3.55 0.39
C ILE A 82 -12.16 -3.32 -0.24
N PRO A 83 -12.77 -2.14 -0.09
CA PRO A 83 -14.02 -1.82 -0.76
C PRO A 83 -13.81 -1.80 -2.28
N ILE A 84 -14.59 -2.56 -3.04
CA ILE A 84 -14.46 -2.61 -4.51
C ILE A 84 -15.15 -1.39 -5.12
N SER A 85 -14.37 -0.36 -5.42
CA SER A 85 -14.81 0.86 -6.11
C SER A 85 -14.47 0.82 -7.61
N VAL A 86 -15.04 1.75 -8.39
CA VAL A 86 -14.66 1.97 -9.80
C VAL A 86 -13.16 2.19 -9.92
N ALA A 87 -12.59 3.07 -9.10
CA ALA A 87 -11.17 3.41 -9.13
C ALA A 87 -10.25 2.18 -8.94
N ILE A 88 -10.62 1.26 -8.04
CA ILE A 88 -9.87 0.01 -7.85
C ILE A 88 -9.99 -0.90 -9.06
N VAL A 89 -11.17 -0.97 -9.70
CA VAL A 89 -11.34 -1.80 -10.89
C VAL A 89 -10.55 -1.22 -12.07
N GLU A 90 -10.57 0.11 -12.25
CA GLU A 90 -9.82 0.80 -13.29
C GLU A 90 -8.31 0.65 -13.16
N THR A 91 -7.77 0.60 -11.93
CA THR A 91 -6.33 0.34 -11.71
C THR A 91 -5.92 -1.09 -12.06
N HIS A 92 -6.88 -2.01 -12.19
CA HIS A 92 -6.64 -3.41 -12.52
C HIS A 92 -7.04 -3.77 -13.95
N LEU A 93 -7.65 -2.85 -14.69
CA LEU A 93 -7.96 -2.99 -16.11
C LEU A 93 -6.86 -2.34 -16.93
N ILE A 94 -6.15 -3.13 -17.73
CA ILE A 94 -4.96 -2.67 -18.45
C ILE A 94 -5.10 -2.77 -19.97
N HIS A 95 -4.59 -1.75 -20.64
CA HIS A 95 -4.30 -1.77 -22.06
C HIS A 95 -2.82 -2.11 -22.27
N LEU A 96 -2.53 -3.29 -22.83
CA LEU A 96 -1.17 -3.83 -22.98
C LEU A 96 -0.64 -3.69 -24.41
N SER A 97 0.56 -3.14 -24.57
CA SER A 97 1.27 -3.07 -25.85
C SER A 97 1.97 -4.40 -26.16
N PRO A 98 1.64 -5.09 -27.28
CA PRO A 98 2.27 -6.35 -27.65
C PRO A 98 3.73 -6.22 -28.08
N LYS A 99 4.17 -5.03 -28.48
CA LYS A 99 5.54 -4.81 -28.93
C LYS A 99 6.51 -4.57 -27.78
N THR A 100 6.05 -3.82 -26.78
CA THR A 100 6.92 -3.31 -25.71
C THR A 100 6.63 -3.95 -24.35
N MET A 101 5.49 -4.64 -24.22
CA MET A 101 4.97 -5.16 -22.95
C MET A 101 4.77 -4.08 -21.89
N MET A 102 4.71 -2.82 -22.33
CA MET A 102 4.24 -1.70 -21.54
C MET A 102 2.72 -1.74 -21.49
N PHE A 103 2.14 -1.37 -20.35
CA PHE A 103 0.71 -1.21 -20.23
C PHE A 103 0.36 0.11 -19.55
N VAL A 104 -0.88 0.51 -19.74
CA VAL A 104 -1.49 1.62 -19.03
C VAL A 104 -2.81 1.12 -18.45
N THR A 105 -3.06 1.42 -17.18
CA THR A 105 -4.35 1.14 -16.54
C THR A 105 -5.40 2.13 -17.03
N LEU A 106 -6.68 1.85 -16.84
CA LEU A 106 -7.74 2.78 -17.26
C LEU A 106 -7.68 4.12 -16.51
N ASN A 107 -7.08 4.19 -15.33
CA ASN A 107 -6.84 5.43 -14.59
C ASN A 107 -5.46 6.09 -14.88
N GLY A 108 -4.74 5.62 -15.91
CA GLY A 108 -3.51 6.28 -16.39
C GLY A 108 -2.20 5.85 -15.71
N LEU A 109 -2.19 4.81 -14.87
CA LEU A 109 -0.94 4.27 -14.33
C LEU A 109 -0.20 3.49 -15.41
N CYS A 110 1.05 3.88 -15.66
CA CYS A 110 1.91 3.16 -16.59
C CYS A 110 2.62 2.02 -15.87
N GLY A 111 2.80 0.90 -16.57
CA GLY A 111 3.57 -0.24 -16.09
C GLY A 111 4.24 -1.01 -17.21
N LYS A 112 5.06 -1.98 -16.84
CA LYS A 112 5.79 -2.87 -17.75
C LYS A 112 5.80 -4.29 -17.23
N PHE A 113 5.64 -5.24 -18.13
CA PHE A 113 5.96 -6.64 -17.88
C PHE A 113 7.40 -6.96 -18.30
N GLU A 114 8.19 -7.45 -17.36
CA GLU A 114 9.51 -8.02 -17.60
C GLU A 114 9.46 -9.47 -17.12
N GLU A 115 9.29 -10.41 -18.06
CA GLU A 115 8.91 -11.79 -17.74
C GLU A 115 7.66 -11.82 -16.86
N GLN A 116 7.71 -12.47 -15.68
CA GLN A 116 6.62 -12.52 -14.71
C GLN A 116 6.60 -11.32 -13.76
N VAL A 117 7.53 -10.37 -13.87
CA VAL A 117 7.59 -9.18 -13.00
C VAL A 117 6.77 -8.06 -13.63
N ILE A 118 5.85 -7.51 -12.85
CA ILE A 118 5.06 -6.34 -13.22
C ILE A 118 5.62 -5.15 -12.45
N THR A 119 6.14 -4.16 -13.16
CA THR A 119 6.65 -2.92 -12.58
C THR A 119 5.71 -1.78 -12.90
N ILE A 120 5.24 -1.06 -11.89
CA ILE A 120 4.37 0.12 -12.03
C ILE A 120 5.22 1.37 -11.83
N PHE A 121 5.00 2.37 -12.67
CA PHE A 121 5.64 3.67 -12.62
C PHE A 121 4.61 4.75 -12.28
N ASN A 122 5.09 5.86 -11.74
CA ASN A 122 4.22 7.01 -11.56
C ASN A 122 3.92 7.63 -12.94
N GLY A 123 2.66 7.54 -13.37
CA GLY A 123 2.17 8.15 -14.61
C GLY A 123 1.42 9.46 -14.35
N ALA A 124 1.15 10.21 -15.41
CA ALA A 124 0.16 11.29 -15.35
C ALA A 124 -1.21 10.64 -15.15
N GLN A 125 -1.75 10.73 -13.93
CA GLN A 125 -3.10 10.23 -13.68
C GLN A 125 -4.06 10.93 -14.62
N THR A 126 -4.87 10.14 -15.31
CA THR A 126 -5.87 10.65 -16.23
C THR A 126 -7.18 9.95 -15.92
N ASN A 127 -8.23 10.74 -15.78
CA ASN A 127 -9.60 10.21 -15.79
C ASN A 127 -10.13 10.10 -17.23
N ASN A 128 -9.26 10.30 -18.23
CA ASN A 128 -9.59 10.14 -19.63
C ASN A 128 -9.27 8.73 -20.07
N HIS A 129 -10.31 7.92 -20.27
CA HIS A 129 -10.13 6.54 -20.71
C HIS A 129 -10.01 6.42 -22.23
N ARG A 130 -9.87 7.52 -23.00
CA ARG A 130 -9.81 7.40 -24.47
C ARG A 130 -8.57 6.59 -24.91
N PRO A 131 -8.75 5.59 -25.80
CA PRO A 131 -7.66 4.72 -26.25
C PRO A 131 -6.48 5.45 -26.89
N ASP A 132 -6.71 6.57 -27.57
CA ASP A 132 -5.65 7.39 -28.19
C ASP A 132 -4.75 8.05 -27.15
N ILE A 133 -5.34 8.61 -26.09
CA ILE A 133 -4.60 9.19 -24.97
C ILE A 133 -3.85 8.10 -24.19
N LEU A 134 -4.48 6.95 -23.95
CA LEU A 134 -3.83 5.80 -23.34
C LEU A 134 -2.65 5.30 -24.21
N ALA A 135 -2.81 5.28 -25.54
CA ALA A 135 -1.75 4.92 -26.47
C ALA A 135 -0.61 5.96 -26.51
N GLU A 136 -0.92 7.24 -26.36
CA GLU A 136 0.08 8.31 -26.22
C GLU A 136 0.87 8.16 -24.92
N LEU A 137 0.19 7.88 -23.80
CA LEU A 137 0.84 7.60 -22.51
C LEU A 137 1.76 6.38 -22.55
N LEU A 138 1.42 5.35 -23.33
CA LEU A 138 2.28 4.20 -23.58
C LEU A 138 3.57 4.55 -24.35
N GLN A 139 3.55 5.62 -25.14
CA GLN A 139 4.71 6.11 -25.90
C GLN A 139 5.56 7.08 -25.09
N SER A 140 4.96 7.85 -24.18
CA SER A 140 5.68 8.68 -23.21
C SER A 140 6.33 7.79 -22.15
N TYR A 141 7.50 7.24 -22.47
CA TYR A 141 8.30 6.43 -21.55
C TYR A 141 8.45 7.16 -20.20
N PRO A 142 7.92 6.63 -19.08
CA PRO A 142 8.16 7.26 -17.79
C PRO A 142 9.63 7.02 -17.43
N THR A 143 10.44 8.07 -17.43
CA THR A 143 11.81 8.09 -16.87
C THR A 143 11.81 8.05 -15.33
N ASN A 144 10.72 7.57 -14.72
CA ASN A 144 10.46 7.69 -13.30
C ASN A 144 10.84 6.41 -12.56
N ASP A 145 11.27 6.54 -11.32
CA ASP A 145 11.50 5.40 -10.43
C ASP A 145 10.22 4.55 -10.28
N PRO A 146 10.36 3.21 -10.23
CA PRO A 146 9.23 2.33 -10.03
C PRO A 146 8.57 2.59 -8.68
N ILE A 147 7.24 2.73 -8.67
CA ILE A 147 6.48 2.94 -7.44
C ILE A 147 6.09 1.63 -6.75
N PHE A 148 5.96 0.55 -7.54
CA PHE A 148 5.46 -0.74 -7.07
C PHE A 148 5.88 -1.85 -8.01
N THR A 149 6.14 -3.02 -7.45
CA THR A 149 6.38 -4.25 -8.23
C THR A 149 5.52 -5.39 -7.70
N THR A 150 4.96 -6.19 -8.61
CA THR A 150 4.23 -7.42 -8.29
C THR A 150 4.62 -8.51 -9.27
N HIS A 151 4.10 -9.72 -9.07
CA HIS A 151 4.39 -10.85 -9.96
C HIS A 151 3.11 -11.37 -10.58
N ALA A 152 3.13 -11.62 -11.88
CA ALA A 152 2.13 -12.40 -12.59
C ALA A 152 2.35 -13.89 -12.30
N SER A 153 1.33 -14.60 -11.83
CA SER A 153 1.39 -16.02 -11.52
C SER A 153 0.73 -16.92 -12.57
N GLY A 154 -0.13 -16.35 -13.42
CA GLY A 154 -0.90 -17.10 -14.41
C GLY A 154 -1.71 -16.18 -15.31
N ALA A 155 -2.04 -16.65 -16.52
CA ALA A 155 -3.03 -16.04 -17.39
C ALA A 155 -4.16 -17.04 -17.66
N ASP A 156 -5.39 -16.58 -17.55
CA ASP A 156 -6.61 -17.37 -17.76
C ASP A 156 -7.66 -16.51 -18.47
N GLU A 157 -8.80 -17.09 -18.83
CA GLU A 157 -9.90 -16.35 -19.44
C GLU A 157 -11.26 -16.73 -18.84
N PHE A 158 -12.20 -15.78 -18.87
CA PHE A 158 -13.60 -16.09 -18.61
C PHE A 158 -14.48 -15.56 -19.73
N THR A 159 -15.62 -16.21 -19.93
CA THR A 159 -16.55 -15.88 -21.01
C THR A 159 -17.68 -14.98 -20.51
N TYR A 160 -17.95 -13.89 -21.22
CA TYR A 160 -19.09 -13.01 -21.00
C TYR A 160 -19.84 -12.75 -22.30
N ASN A 161 -21.11 -13.21 -22.39
CA ASN A 161 -21.94 -13.13 -23.59
C ASN A 161 -21.22 -13.62 -24.87
N GLY A 162 -20.46 -14.72 -24.76
CA GLY A 162 -19.69 -15.30 -25.87
C GLY A 162 -18.37 -14.61 -26.18
N ASN A 163 -18.01 -13.52 -25.48
CA ASN A 163 -16.70 -12.87 -25.61
C ASN A 163 -15.74 -13.41 -24.56
N HIS A 164 -14.48 -13.61 -24.94
CA HIS A 164 -13.42 -14.07 -24.04
C HIS A 164 -12.73 -12.85 -23.44
N ILE A 165 -12.63 -12.79 -22.10
CA ILE A 165 -11.93 -11.73 -21.38
C ILE A 165 -10.72 -12.35 -20.72
N ILE A 166 -9.55 -11.86 -21.10
CA ILE A 166 -8.28 -12.32 -20.56
C ILE A 166 -8.10 -11.76 -19.15
N THR A 167 -7.62 -12.62 -18.27
CA THR A 167 -7.25 -12.30 -16.91
C THR A 167 -5.80 -12.69 -16.65
N ILE A 168 -5.10 -11.90 -15.84
CA ILE A 168 -3.76 -12.24 -15.35
C ILE A 168 -3.81 -12.24 -13.83
N SER A 169 -3.53 -13.39 -13.22
CA SER A 169 -3.40 -13.50 -11.78
C SER A 169 -2.14 -12.78 -11.31
N ILE A 170 -2.27 -11.87 -10.36
CA ILE A 170 -1.15 -11.10 -9.78
C ILE A 170 -1.02 -11.38 -8.28
N LYS A 171 0.19 -11.28 -7.75
CA LYS A 171 0.47 -11.59 -6.33
C LYS A 171 -0.12 -10.57 -5.35
N PHE A 172 -0.14 -9.30 -5.74
CA PHE A 172 -0.59 -8.17 -4.93
C PHE A 172 -1.40 -7.19 -5.78
N PRO A 173 -2.46 -6.57 -5.24
CA PRO A 173 -3.27 -5.60 -5.96
C PRO A 173 -2.44 -4.38 -6.37
N ILE A 174 -2.78 -3.78 -7.51
CA ILE A 174 -2.17 -2.55 -7.99
C ILE A 174 -2.60 -1.38 -7.11
N CYS A 175 -1.75 -0.36 -7.06
CA CYS A 175 -1.95 0.91 -6.38
C CYS A 175 -3.35 1.52 -6.62
N ASN A 176 -3.91 2.20 -5.61
CA ASN A 176 -5.05 3.11 -5.80
C ASN A 176 -4.52 4.53 -6.01
N ASN A 177 -4.79 5.18 -7.15
CA ASN A 177 -4.26 6.52 -7.46
C ASN A 177 -2.75 6.66 -7.17
N SER A 178 -1.92 5.77 -7.73
CA SER A 178 -0.46 5.73 -7.50
C SER A 178 -0.02 5.41 -6.05
N LEU A 179 -0.94 5.10 -5.12
CA LEU A 179 -0.64 4.66 -3.76
C LEU A 179 -0.52 3.13 -3.68
N PRO A 180 0.69 2.57 -3.52
CA PRO A 180 0.82 1.13 -3.34
C PRO A 180 0.15 0.69 -2.03
N TRP A 181 -0.61 -0.40 -2.10
CA TRP A 181 -1.16 -1.11 -0.94
C TRP A 181 -0.04 -1.85 -0.19
N SER A 182 1.06 -1.16 0.15
CA SER A 182 2.27 -1.76 0.75
C SER A 182 1.95 -2.51 2.04
N TRP A 183 0.92 -2.07 2.77
CA TRP A 183 0.43 -2.77 3.95
C TRP A 183 -0.21 -4.15 3.65
N LYS A 184 -0.46 -4.50 2.39
CA LYS A 184 -0.83 -5.85 1.95
C LYS A 184 0.36 -6.73 1.57
N MET A 185 1.52 -6.15 1.28
CA MET A 185 2.57 -6.85 0.53
C MET A 185 3.46 -7.80 1.33
N LYS A 186 3.45 -7.73 2.66
CA LYS A 186 4.08 -8.66 3.61
C LYS A 186 3.82 -8.14 5.03
N PRO A 187 2.96 -8.77 5.84
CA PRO A 187 2.95 -8.46 7.27
C PRO A 187 4.30 -8.85 7.89
N SER A 188 4.65 -8.23 9.03
CA SER A 188 5.85 -8.59 9.82
C SER A 188 5.93 -10.11 9.99
N GLN A 189 7.11 -10.69 9.86
CA GLN A 189 7.32 -12.12 10.18
C GLN A 189 7.93 -12.22 11.57
N PHE A 190 7.82 -13.37 12.22
CA PHE A 190 8.49 -13.58 13.51
C PHE A 190 10.00 -13.36 13.34
N SER A 191 10.56 -13.88 12.25
CA SER A 191 11.98 -13.85 11.88
C SER A 191 12.50 -12.54 11.30
N SER A 192 11.65 -11.56 11.00
CA SER A 192 12.12 -10.34 10.33
C SER A 192 11.46 -9.08 10.89
N PRO A 193 12.25 -8.04 11.22
CA PRO A 193 11.70 -6.75 11.61
C PRO A 193 10.85 -6.17 10.47
N PRO A 194 9.95 -5.21 10.78
CA PRO A 194 9.19 -4.51 9.75
C PRO A 194 10.14 -3.84 8.75
N SER A 195 9.75 -3.84 7.48
CA SER A 195 10.53 -3.21 6.40
C SER A 195 10.72 -1.71 6.64
N THR A 196 9.73 -1.07 7.28
CA THR A 196 9.65 0.36 7.55
C THR A 196 9.62 0.60 9.06
N THR A 197 10.39 1.58 9.52
CA THR A 197 10.47 2.03 10.93
C THR A 197 10.43 3.55 10.95
N MET A 198 10.16 4.17 12.11
CA MET A 198 10.23 5.63 12.24
C MET A 198 11.61 6.18 11.84
N TYR A 199 12.69 5.49 12.22
CA TYR A 199 14.05 5.86 11.83
C TYR A 199 14.24 5.85 10.31
N LYS A 200 13.83 4.77 9.63
CA LYS A 200 13.92 4.67 8.16
C LYS A 200 13.10 5.74 7.44
N ILE A 201 11.90 6.07 7.93
CA ILE A 201 11.09 7.14 7.36
C ILE A 201 11.80 8.49 7.49
N LEU A 202 12.39 8.78 8.66
CA LEU A 202 13.17 10.00 8.87
C LEU A 202 14.41 10.06 7.97
N MET A 203 15.12 8.94 7.81
CA MET A 203 16.30 8.90 6.94
C MET A 203 15.96 8.99 5.46
N GLU A 204 14.78 8.52 5.07
CA GLU A 204 14.27 8.78 3.73
C GLU A 204 14.00 10.27 3.49
N LEU A 205 13.57 11.03 4.51
CA LEU A 205 13.41 12.48 4.39
C LEU A 205 14.78 13.14 4.21
N GLN A 206 15.77 12.74 5.00
CA GLN A 206 17.14 13.25 4.88
C GLN A 206 17.69 13.03 3.47
N ASN A 207 17.57 11.80 2.97
CA ASN A 207 18.02 11.48 1.61
C ASN A 207 17.26 12.30 0.55
N SER A 208 15.95 12.51 0.73
CA SER A 208 15.14 13.32 -0.20
C SER A 208 15.58 14.79 -0.19
N PHE A 209 15.94 15.31 0.98
CA PHE A 209 16.51 16.64 1.13
C PHE A 209 17.90 16.75 0.51
N ASP A 210 18.80 15.80 0.77
CA ASP A 210 20.15 15.80 0.20
C ASP A 210 20.11 15.78 -1.34
N GLU A 211 19.22 14.97 -1.93
CA GLU A 211 19.01 14.94 -3.38
C GLU A 211 18.37 16.23 -3.91
N LEU A 212 17.44 16.83 -3.17
CA LEU A 212 16.84 18.11 -3.55
C LEU A 212 17.88 19.24 -3.54
N ARG A 213 18.74 19.30 -2.52
CA ARG A 213 19.81 20.31 -2.41
C ARG A 213 20.72 20.28 -3.64
N LYS A 214 21.09 19.09 -4.13
CA LYS A 214 21.89 18.93 -5.37
C LYS A 214 21.20 19.47 -6.62
N GLN A 215 19.87 19.56 -6.62
CA GLN A 215 19.07 20.01 -7.77
C GLN A 215 18.74 21.50 -7.73
N ILE A 216 18.87 22.16 -6.57
CA ILE A 216 18.60 23.59 -6.43
C ILE A 216 19.89 24.36 -6.72
N PRO A 217 19.95 25.16 -7.79
CA PRO A 217 21.13 25.94 -8.10
C PRO A 217 21.38 27.01 -7.03
N ASN A 218 22.65 27.24 -6.70
CA ASN A 218 23.12 28.29 -5.79
C ASN A 218 22.54 28.22 -4.37
N ILE A 219 22.07 27.06 -3.90
CA ILE A 219 21.49 26.94 -2.56
C ILE A 219 22.49 27.34 -1.47
N GLU A 220 23.77 26.99 -1.59
CA GLU A 220 24.80 27.38 -0.61
C GLU A 220 25.10 28.89 -0.64
N GLU A 221 24.89 29.55 -1.78
CA GLU A 221 25.05 31.00 -1.90
C GLU A 221 23.84 31.73 -1.29
N ASP A 222 22.63 31.24 -1.55
CA ASP A 222 21.39 31.69 -0.89
C ASP A 222 21.55 31.61 0.64
N GLU A 223 22.10 30.51 1.16
CA GLU A 223 22.34 30.31 2.61
C GLU A 223 23.38 31.28 3.20
N LYS A 224 24.44 31.58 2.45
CA LYS A 224 25.45 32.57 2.86
C LYS A 224 24.88 33.98 2.89
N ASN A 225 23.87 34.27 2.09
CA ASN A 225 23.23 35.57 2.01
C ASN A 225 22.07 35.72 3.02
N ASP A 226 21.53 34.61 3.54
CA ASP A 226 20.47 34.62 4.55
C ASP A 226 21.00 35.05 5.95
N PRO A 227 20.55 36.19 6.52
CA PRO A 227 20.92 36.61 7.86
C PRO A 227 20.50 35.62 8.97
N GLN A 228 19.41 34.88 8.77
CA GLN A 228 18.86 33.93 9.74
C GLN A 228 19.70 32.65 9.84
N ILE A 229 20.22 32.14 8.70
CA ILE A 229 21.17 31.02 8.70
C ILE A 229 22.52 31.47 9.26
N ARG A 230 23.02 32.62 8.80
CA ARG A 230 24.32 33.15 9.26
C ARG A 230 24.38 33.43 10.76
N SER A 231 23.28 33.86 11.35
CA SER A 231 23.19 34.08 12.79
C SER A 231 23.05 32.78 13.60
N GLY A 232 22.88 31.63 12.93
CA GLY A 232 22.59 30.34 13.55
C GLY A 232 21.17 30.26 14.12
N ALA A 233 20.30 31.23 13.82
CA ALA A 233 18.91 31.23 14.27
C ALA A 233 18.10 30.14 13.55
N PHE A 234 18.51 29.77 12.33
CA PHE A 234 17.89 28.72 11.53
C PHE A 234 18.92 27.75 10.96
N PRO A 235 18.54 26.46 10.77
CA PRO A 235 19.39 25.49 10.08
C PRO A 235 19.52 25.83 8.59
N HIS A 236 20.47 25.18 7.93
CA HIS A 236 20.57 25.13 6.47
C HIS A 236 19.24 24.67 5.84
N TYR A 237 18.92 25.16 4.64
CA TYR A 237 17.67 24.83 3.95
C TYR A 237 17.58 23.33 3.66
N PHE A 238 16.40 22.75 3.85
CA PHE A 238 16.20 21.32 3.62
C PHE A 238 17.21 20.49 4.43
N HIS A 239 17.33 20.81 5.72
CA HIS A 239 18.05 19.98 6.68
C HIS A 239 17.08 19.55 7.78
N ILE A 240 17.24 18.32 8.30
CA ILE A 240 16.45 17.87 9.44
C ILE A 240 17.01 18.55 10.70
N ASP A 241 16.17 19.30 11.43
CA ASP A 241 16.55 19.95 12.70
C ASP A 241 16.39 19.01 13.91
N CYS A 242 16.52 17.70 13.70
CA CYS A 242 16.47 16.75 14.80
C CYS A 242 17.77 16.83 15.60
N THR A 243 17.65 16.93 16.92
CA THR A 243 18.81 16.79 17.81
C THR A 243 19.49 15.45 17.56
N GLU A 244 20.82 15.42 17.64
CA GLU A 244 21.61 14.19 17.50
C GLU A 244 21.11 13.10 18.47
N THR A 245 20.72 13.52 19.67
CA THR A 245 20.06 12.66 20.67
C THR A 245 18.80 11.99 20.13
N ARG A 246 17.91 12.70 19.42
CA ARG A 246 16.67 12.10 18.88
C ARG A 246 16.98 11.12 17.75
N ILE A 247 17.93 11.43 16.89
CA ILE A 247 18.36 10.51 15.82
C ILE A 247 18.94 9.23 16.43
N ASN A 248 19.78 9.38 17.46
CA ASN A 248 20.36 8.24 18.18
C ASN A 248 19.26 7.41 18.88
N ASN A 249 18.30 8.03 19.55
CA ASN A 249 17.17 7.32 20.16
C ASN A 249 16.34 6.54 19.11
N LEU A 250 16.09 7.11 17.94
CA LEU A 250 15.37 6.42 16.86
C LEU A 250 16.19 5.23 16.30
N ARG A 251 17.51 5.38 16.17
CA ARG A 251 18.42 4.32 15.76
C ARG A 251 18.48 3.19 16.79
N GLU A 252 18.59 3.53 18.08
CA GLU A 252 18.56 2.57 19.18
C GLU A 252 17.24 1.79 19.17
N ASN A 253 16.10 2.47 19.00
CA ASN A 253 14.80 1.81 18.85
C ASN A 253 14.77 0.82 17.67
N GLU A 254 15.39 1.14 16.53
CA GLU A 254 15.49 0.20 15.41
C GLU A 254 16.33 -1.04 15.77
N MET A 255 17.43 -0.86 16.50
CA MET A 255 18.25 -1.98 16.98
C MET A 255 17.47 -2.85 17.97
N GLU A 256 16.69 -2.25 18.87
CA GLU A 256 15.83 -2.97 19.82
C GLU A 256 14.72 -3.77 19.13
N ILE A 257 14.14 -3.24 18.05
CA ILE A 257 13.19 -3.98 17.21
C ILE A 257 13.89 -5.21 16.60
N ALA A 258 15.10 -5.06 16.06
CA ALA A 258 15.85 -6.18 15.50
C ALA A 258 16.19 -7.25 16.55
N LYS A 259 16.61 -6.83 17.75
CA LYS A 259 16.84 -7.74 18.90
C LYS A 259 15.57 -8.48 19.30
N PHE A 260 14.44 -7.77 19.38
CA PHE A 260 13.15 -8.37 19.70
C PHE A 260 12.78 -9.49 18.73
N HIS A 261 12.88 -9.26 17.43
CA HIS A 261 12.57 -10.27 16.41
C HIS A 261 13.55 -11.46 16.44
N SER A 262 14.83 -11.20 16.68
CA SER A 262 15.84 -12.25 16.86
C SER A 262 15.51 -13.15 18.06
N ARG A 263 15.17 -12.55 19.20
CA ARG A 263 14.74 -13.27 20.41
C ARG A 263 13.46 -14.06 20.16
N LEU A 264 12.47 -13.43 19.56
CA LEU A 264 11.16 -14.04 19.29
C LEU A 264 11.28 -15.28 18.40
N SER A 265 12.24 -15.30 17.49
CA SER A 265 12.50 -16.41 16.56
C SER A 265 13.37 -17.52 17.12
N SER A 266 13.83 -17.38 18.37
CA SER A 266 14.60 -18.42 19.05
C SER A 266 13.73 -19.66 19.29
N GLU A 267 14.28 -20.86 19.07
CA GLU A 267 13.59 -22.14 19.34
C GLU A 267 13.05 -22.23 20.78
N CYS A 268 13.74 -21.59 21.72
CA CYS A 268 13.37 -21.51 23.13
C CYS A 268 12.08 -20.71 23.39
N ASN A 269 11.56 -19.96 22.40
CA ASN A 269 10.32 -19.19 22.50
C ASN A 269 9.15 -19.83 21.75
N SER A 270 9.24 -21.11 21.35
CA SER A 270 8.16 -21.79 20.61
C SER A 270 6.79 -21.79 21.31
N GLU A 271 6.75 -21.86 22.64
CA GLU A 271 5.49 -21.74 23.40
C GLU A 271 4.90 -20.32 23.36
N LEU A 272 5.77 -19.31 23.45
CA LEU A 272 5.39 -17.90 23.33
C LEU A 272 4.87 -17.60 21.92
N GLU A 273 5.56 -18.09 20.89
CA GLU A 273 5.15 -17.97 19.49
C GLU A 273 3.76 -18.58 19.27
N LYS A 274 3.53 -19.82 19.74
CA LYS A 274 2.22 -20.47 19.67
C LYS A 274 1.15 -19.62 20.32
N LYS A 275 1.41 -19.10 21.52
CA LYS A 275 0.46 -18.25 22.23
C LYS A 275 0.13 -16.96 21.48
N ILE A 276 1.13 -16.30 20.91
CA ILE A 276 0.94 -15.10 20.06
C ILE A 276 0.12 -15.45 18.81
N MET A 277 0.40 -16.59 18.18
CA MET A 277 -0.35 -17.05 17.01
C MET A 277 -1.80 -17.38 17.33
N THR A 278 -2.06 -18.07 18.45
CA THR A 278 -3.43 -18.33 18.94
C THR A 278 -4.19 -17.01 19.12
N PHE A 279 -3.58 -16.03 19.81
CA PHE A 279 -4.20 -14.71 19.96
C PHE A 279 -4.49 -14.05 18.61
N ILE A 280 -3.56 -14.08 17.65
CA ILE A 280 -3.77 -13.50 16.31
C ILE A 280 -4.92 -14.18 15.57
N ILE A 281 -5.06 -15.50 15.69
CA ILE A 281 -6.10 -16.30 15.03
C ILE A 281 -7.47 -16.05 15.67
N GLU A 282 -7.53 -15.93 16.99
CA GLU A 282 -8.77 -15.71 17.75
C GLU A 282 -9.19 -14.23 17.78
N PHE A 283 -8.26 -13.29 17.57
CA PHE A 283 -8.54 -11.87 17.65
C PHE A 283 -9.76 -11.42 16.81
N PRO A 284 -9.95 -11.85 15.55
CA PRO A 284 -11.07 -11.40 14.73
C PRO A 284 -12.44 -11.74 15.33
N SER A 285 -12.59 -12.92 15.94
CA SER A 285 -13.86 -13.31 16.57
C SER A 285 -14.09 -12.57 17.89
N LEU A 286 -13.01 -12.32 18.65
CA LEU A 286 -13.07 -11.60 19.93
C LEU A 286 -13.28 -10.09 19.77
N ALA A 287 -12.80 -9.52 18.66
CA ALA A 287 -12.82 -8.09 18.36
C ALA A 287 -14.03 -7.66 17.54
N LYS A 288 -14.80 -8.62 17.00
CA LYS A 288 -15.99 -8.35 16.17
C LYS A 288 -16.95 -7.41 16.89
N GLU A 289 -17.47 -6.41 16.18
CA GLU A 289 -18.45 -5.44 16.68
C GLU A 289 -17.92 -4.54 17.81
N LYS A 290 -16.61 -4.55 18.09
CA LYS A 290 -15.98 -3.68 19.09
C LYS A 290 -15.37 -2.44 18.48
N PHE A 291 -15.39 -1.35 19.25
CA PHE A 291 -14.71 -0.10 18.90
C PHE A 291 -13.18 -0.25 18.97
N LEU A 292 -12.45 0.64 18.28
CA LEU A 292 -10.98 0.64 18.29
C LEU A 292 -10.38 0.71 19.70
N SER A 293 -10.94 1.52 20.58
CA SER A 293 -10.48 1.66 21.97
C SER A 293 -10.56 0.32 22.73
N GLU A 294 -11.63 -0.45 22.55
CA GLU A 294 -11.79 -1.78 23.13
C GLU A 294 -10.83 -2.80 22.51
N ARG A 295 -10.62 -2.74 21.18
CA ARG A 295 -9.61 -3.55 20.48
C ARG A 295 -8.20 -3.27 21.00
N LYS A 296 -7.85 -1.99 21.24
CA LYS A 296 -6.61 -1.58 21.88
C LYS A 296 -6.49 -2.14 23.30
N GLN A 297 -7.55 -2.10 24.09
CA GLN A 297 -7.55 -2.68 25.44
C GLN A 297 -7.32 -4.19 25.44
N MET A 298 -7.90 -4.92 24.49
CA MET A 298 -7.64 -6.35 24.31
C MET A 298 -6.16 -6.63 24.00
N ILE A 299 -5.56 -5.87 23.07
CA ILE A 299 -4.13 -5.98 22.73
C ILE A 299 -3.27 -5.66 23.96
N ASN A 300 -3.54 -4.56 24.66
CA ASN A 300 -2.78 -4.16 25.84
C ASN A 300 -2.89 -5.19 26.98
N SER A 301 -4.05 -5.81 27.15
CA SER A 301 -4.26 -6.86 28.15
C SER A 301 -3.46 -8.11 27.81
N PHE A 302 -3.48 -8.53 26.54
CA PHE A 302 -2.66 -9.64 26.05
C PHE A 302 -1.16 -9.37 26.23
N ILE A 303 -0.69 -8.16 25.89
CA ILE A 303 0.71 -7.76 26.07
C ILE A 303 1.11 -7.87 27.54
N LYS A 304 0.31 -7.35 28.47
CA LYS A 304 0.58 -7.46 29.92
C LYS A 304 0.69 -8.92 30.35
N GLU A 305 -0.26 -9.77 29.93
CA GLU A 305 -0.25 -11.19 30.28
C GLU A 305 0.99 -11.91 29.74
N VAL A 306 1.42 -11.58 28.51
CA VAL A 306 2.64 -12.14 27.91
C VAL A 306 3.89 -11.64 28.63
N SER A 307 3.98 -10.34 28.90
CA SER A 307 5.10 -9.73 29.61
C SER A 307 5.34 -10.38 30.98
N GLU A 308 4.27 -10.66 31.73
CA GLU A 308 4.37 -11.35 33.03
C GLU A 308 4.93 -12.77 32.92
N LYS A 309 4.66 -13.49 31.81
CA LYS A 309 5.21 -14.83 31.56
C LYS A 309 6.68 -14.80 31.18
N VAL A 310 7.13 -13.77 30.45
CA VAL A 310 8.50 -13.71 29.92
C VAL A 310 9.48 -12.97 30.82
N LYS A 311 9.03 -12.22 31.84
CA LYS A 311 9.90 -11.38 32.69
C LYS A 311 11.06 -12.14 33.36
N ASN A 312 10.85 -13.42 33.66
CA ASN A 312 11.85 -14.30 34.30
C ASN A 312 12.63 -15.16 33.30
N ASN A 313 12.36 -15.02 31.99
CA ASN A 313 13.05 -15.78 30.96
C ASN A 313 14.37 -15.06 30.59
N VAL A 314 15.47 -15.78 30.72
CA VAL A 314 16.84 -15.30 30.48
C VAL A 314 17.02 -14.67 29.10
N ILE A 315 16.31 -15.15 28.08
CA ILE A 315 16.40 -14.63 26.70
C ILE A 315 15.89 -13.18 26.60
N TRP A 316 14.95 -12.82 27.45
CA TRP A 316 14.30 -11.52 27.46
C TRP A 316 14.92 -10.54 28.47
N GLN A 317 15.97 -10.96 29.17
CA GLN A 317 16.72 -10.13 30.09
C GLN A 317 17.92 -9.51 29.36
N ASP A 318 18.10 -8.21 29.57
CA ASP A 318 19.33 -7.49 29.21
C ASP A 318 20.25 -7.42 30.44
N ASP A 319 21.39 -6.73 30.33
CA ASP A 319 22.31 -6.51 31.46
C ASP A 319 21.62 -5.87 32.68
N ASN A 320 20.56 -5.08 32.43
CA ASN A 320 19.73 -4.42 33.44
C ASN A 320 18.45 -5.19 33.80
N GLY A 321 18.32 -6.45 33.37
CA GLY A 321 17.12 -7.27 33.55
C GLY A 321 16.05 -7.06 32.46
N PHE A 322 14.82 -7.45 32.75
CA PHE A 322 13.70 -7.38 31.80
C PHE A 322 13.16 -5.96 31.66
N ASN A 323 13.25 -5.39 30.45
CA ASN A 323 12.68 -4.09 30.14
C ASN A 323 11.24 -4.22 29.61
N PHE A 324 10.26 -4.06 30.52
CA PHE A 324 8.83 -4.13 30.19
C PHE A 324 8.40 -3.13 29.11
N ILE A 325 8.93 -1.90 29.14
CA ILE A 325 8.51 -0.82 28.24
C ILE A 325 8.93 -1.16 26.80
N THR A 326 10.21 -1.52 26.61
CA THR A 326 10.75 -1.91 25.30
C THR A 326 10.07 -3.17 24.76
N PHE A 327 9.92 -4.20 25.60
CA PHE A 327 9.24 -5.43 25.20
C PHE A 327 7.79 -5.17 24.77
N SER A 328 7.04 -4.42 25.58
CA SER A 328 5.62 -4.13 25.32
C SER A 328 5.44 -3.28 24.06
N SER A 329 6.32 -2.29 23.84
CA SER A 329 6.33 -1.47 22.63
C SER A 329 6.57 -2.31 21.37
N ASN A 330 7.60 -3.17 21.39
CA ASN A 330 7.95 -4.00 20.24
C ASN A 330 6.89 -5.07 19.94
N LEU A 331 6.34 -5.72 20.98
CA LEU A 331 5.23 -6.67 20.81
C LEU A 331 3.97 -5.98 20.28
N LYS A 332 3.69 -4.75 20.71
CA LYS A 332 2.57 -3.95 20.18
C LYS A 332 2.74 -3.65 18.70
N VAL A 333 3.91 -3.17 18.28
CA VAL A 333 4.20 -2.90 16.86
C VAL A 333 4.08 -4.18 16.03
N PHE A 334 4.56 -5.31 16.56
CA PHE A 334 4.40 -6.62 15.93
C PHE A 334 2.92 -6.99 15.73
N LEU A 335 2.12 -6.89 16.80
CA LEU A 335 0.69 -7.21 16.77
C LEU A 335 -0.09 -6.26 15.85
N TYR A 336 0.18 -4.95 15.88
CA TYR A 336 -0.44 -3.99 14.98
C TYR A 336 -0.16 -4.32 13.51
N ASN A 337 1.06 -4.74 13.17
CA ASN A 337 1.37 -5.18 11.81
C ASN A 337 0.61 -6.45 11.39
N LYS A 338 0.41 -7.40 12.31
CA LYS A 338 -0.33 -8.65 12.06
C LYS A 338 -1.84 -8.45 11.98
N LEU A 339 -2.37 -7.59 12.85
CA LEU A 339 -3.79 -7.38 13.06
C LEU A 339 -4.33 -6.15 12.33
N PHE A 340 -3.51 -5.43 11.56
CA PHE A 340 -3.88 -4.14 10.95
C PHE A 340 -5.25 -4.14 10.28
N ARG A 341 -5.60 -5.16 9.50
CA ARG A 341 -6.92 -5.27 8.84
C ARG A 341 -8.12 -5.30 9.80
N TYR A 342 -7.90 -5.69 11.05
CA TYR A 342 -8.89 -5.72 12.12
C TYR A 342 -8.76 -4.52 13.06
N LEU A 343 -7.86 -3.59 12.78
CA LEU A 343 -7.63 -2.37 13.56
C LEU A 343 -7.83 -1.11 12.70
N TRP A 344 -8.01 -1.27 11.39
CA TRP A 344 -8.09 -0.20 10.42
C TRP A 344 -9.55 0.07 10.05
N PRO A 345 -10.13 1.26 10.30
CA PRO A 345 -11.56 1.51 10.14
C PRO A 345 -12.15 1.09 8.78
N PRO A 346 -11.51 1.42 7.63
CA PRO A 346 -12.00 1.00 6.32
C PRO A 346 -12.09 -0.53 6.17
N SER A 347 -11.09 -1.26 6.68
CA SER A 347 -11.08 -2.73 6.63
C SER A 347 -12.06 -3.35 7.61
N ILE A 348 -12.26 -2.75 8.79
CA ILE A 348 -13.26 -3.19 9.77
C ILE A 348 -14.67 -3.06 9.17
N SER A 349 -14.98 -1.90 8.58
CA SER A 349 -16.28 -1.67 7.94
C SER A 349 -16.56 -2.71 6.86
N GLN A 350 -15.56 -3.00 6.01
CA GLN A 350 -15.66 -4.00 4.95
C GLN A 350 -15.78 -5.45 5.46
N LEU A 351 -15.01 -5.83 6.48
CA LEU A 351 -14.96 -7.21 6.99
C LEU A 351 -16.15 -7.58 7.87
N GLU A 352 -16.65 -6.62 8.64
CA GLU A 352 -17.68 -6.85 9.65
C GLU A 352 -19.05 -6.38 9.16
N ASN A 353 -19.14 -5.78 7.96
CA ASN A 353 -20.35 -5.11 7.45
C ASN A 353 -20.94 -4.14 8.47
N LEU A 354 -20.05 -3.46 9.21
CA LEU A 354 -20.43 -2.49 10.21
C LEU A 354 -20.39 -1.09 9.62
N ASP A 355 -21.41 -0.34 9.98
CA ASP A 355 -21.52 1.07 9.66
C ASP A 355 -20.60 1.84 10.61
N TYR A 356 -19.29 1.77 10.34
CA TYR A 356 -18.30 2.70 10.89
C TYR A 356 -18.48 4.05 10.15
N THR A 357 -19.70 4.59 10.22
CA THR A 357 -20.24 5.62 9.31
C THR A 357 -19.35 6.83 9.26
N ASP A 358 -18.98 7.36 10.42
CA ASP A 358 -18.46 8.71 10.46
C ASP A 358 -17.10 8.76 9.76
N PRO A 359 -16.10 7.92 10.10
CA PRO A 359 -14.80 8.04 9.46
C PRO A 359 -14.78 7.76 7.97
N VAL A 360 -15.57 6.78 7.50
CA VAL A 360 -15.62 6.40 6.08
C VAL A 360 -16.37 7.45 5.25
N ILE A 361 -17.42 8.05 5.81
CA ILE A 361 -18.12 9.17 5.17
C ILE A 361 -17.20 10.40 5.08
N PHE A 362 -16.50 10.74 6.16
CA PHE A 362 -15.53 11.85 6.16
C PHE A 362 -14.37 11.61 5.18
N ASP A 363 -13.88 10.37 5.09
CA ASP A 363 -12.91 9.98 4.06
C ASP A 363 -13.45 10.25 2.65
N SER A 364 -14.69 9.84 2.36
CA SER A 364 -15.32 10.09 1.05
C SER A 364 -15.49 11.58 0.74
N ILE A 365 -15.88 12.39 1.72
CA ILE A 365 -16.05 13.85 1.56
C ILE A 365 -14.70 14.51 1.28
N CYS A 366 -13.69 14.21 2.09
CA CYS A 366 -12.33 14.74 1.93
C CYS A 366 -11.74 14.32 0.58
N HIS A 367 -11.83 13.03 0.25
CA HIS A 367 -11.31 12.51 -1.02
C HIS A 367 -12.00 13.15 -2.22
N SER A 368 -13.33 13.23 -2.24
CA SER A 368 -14.07 13.90 -3.33
C SER A 368 -13.65 15.37 -3.49
N THR A 369 -13.39 16.06 -2.38
CA THR A 369 -12.93 17.45 -2.39
C THR A 369 -11.51 17.55 -2.96
N CYS A 370 -10.58 16.73 -2.47
CA CYS A 370 -9.21 16.67 -2.99
C CYS A 370 -9.18 16.35 -4.49
N THR A 371 -9.89 15.30 -4.93
CA THR A 371 -9.93 14.87 -6.33
C THR A 371 -10.47 15.96 -7.25
N SER A 372 -11.46 16.74 -6.80
CA SER A 372 -12.01 17.88 -7.53
C SER A 372 -11.02 19.04 -7.69
N TYR A 373 -10.06 19.15 -6.76
CA TYR A 373 -9.10 20.26 -6.68
C TYR A 373 -7.68 19.90 -7.13
N LEU A 374 -7.45 18.68 -7.61
CA LEU A 374 -6.14 18.25 -8.14
C LEU A 374 -5.62 19.12 -9.28
N CYS A 375 -6.50 19.74 -10.06
CA CYS A 375 -6.12 20.61 -11.18
C CYS A 375 -5.66 22.02 -10.74
N LEU A 376 -5.87 22.39 -9.48
CA LEU A 376 -5.58 23.74 -8.99
C LEU A 376 -4.09 23.91 -8.68
N GLN A 377 -3.55 25.06 -9.07
CA GLN A 377 -2.19 25.52 -8.74
C GLN A 377 -2.11 26.16 -7.34
N PRO A 378 -0.90 26.29 -6.75
CA PRO A 378 -0.72 26.93 -5.44
C PRO A 378 -1.32 28.34 -5.31
N LYS A 379 -1.39 29.12 -6.39
CA LYS A 379 -1.98 30.47 -6.40
C LYS A 379 -3.42 30.53 -5.92
N PHE A 380 -4.22 29.50 -6.22
CA PHE A 380 -5.61 29.45 -5.76
C PHE A 380 -5.69 29.30 -4.24
N PHE A 381 -4.69 28.68 -3.61
CA PHE A 381 -4.60 28.54 -2.16
C PHE A 381 -4.01 29.78 -1.47
N GLY A 382 -3.73 30.85 -2.21
CA GLY A 382 -3.18 32.10 -1.69
C GLY A 382 -1.64 32.16 -1.68
N TYR A 383 -0.97 31.32 -2.48
CA TYR A 383 0.47 31.40 -2.68
C TYR A 383 0.84 32.25 -3.91
N ASP A 384 1.54 33.37 -3.69
CA ASP A 384 1.91 34.36 -4.70
C ASP A 384 3.41 34.36 -5.06
N GLY A 385 4.15 33.37 -4.58
CA GLY A 385 5.60 33.26 -4.78
C GLY A 385 6.03 32.57 -6.08
N PRO A 386 7.36 32.47 -6.32
CA PRO A 386 7.90 31.85 -7.52
C PRO A 386 7.55 30.35 -7.60
N ILE A 387 7.03 29.93 -8.76
CA ILE A 387 6.66 28.53 -9.02
C ILE A 387 7.87 27.70 -9.51
N GLU A 388 8.94 28.37 -9.95
CA GLU A 388 10.18 27.72 -10.37
C GLU A 388 10.70 26.81 -9.25
N PHE A 389 10.91 25.53 -9.55
CA PHE A 389 11.32 24.47 -8.61
C PHE A 389 10.30 24.07 -7.53
N LEU A 390 9.22 24.83 -7.31
CA LEU A 390 8.21 24.54 -6.29
C LEU A 390 7.60 23.15 -6.47
N ASN A 391 7.30 22.73 -7.70
CA ASN A 391 6.76 21.40 -7.97
C ASN A 391 7.73 20.27 -7.57
N LYS A 392 9.05 20.47 -7.73
CA LYS A 392 10.05 19.48 -7.31
C LYS A 392 10.17 19.42 -5.79
N ILE A 393 10.16 20.57 -5.13
CA ILE A 393 10.24 20.66 -3.67
C ILE A 393 8.99 20.03 -3.05
N LEU A 394 7.79 20.39 -3.53
CA LEU A 394 6.52 19.90 -3.03
C LEU A 394 6.27 18.41 -3.33
N ALA A 395 7.00 17.80 -4.26
CA ALA A 395 6.97 16.35 -4.47
C ALA A 395 7.39 15.57 -3.21
N ILE A 396 8.26 16.14 -2.35
CA ILE A 396 8.69 15.52 -1.09
C ILE A 396 7.55 15.41 -0.07
N PRO A 397 6.89 16.50 0.37
CA PRO A 397 5.77 16.38 1.31
C PRO A 397 4.62 15.53 0.75
N ILE A 398 4.31 15.66 -0.54
CA ILE A 398 3.31 14.81 -1.22
C ILE A 398 3.67 13.32 -1.06
N LYS A 399 4.93 12.94 -1.33
CA LYS A 399 5.43 11.57 -1.17
C LYS A 399 5.24 11.04 0.25
N PHE A 400 5.49 11.86 1.28
CA PHE A 400 5.33 11.43 2.68
C PHE A 400 3.86 11.33 3.10
N PHE A 401 3.00 12.24 2.67
CA PHE A 401 1.56 12.11 2.88
C PHE A 401 1.03 10.81 2.26
N ARG A 402 1.41 10.53 1.01
CA ARG A 402 1.06 9.29 0.31
C ARG A 402 1.48 8.01 1.04
N LYS A 403 2.53 8.05 1.86
CA LYS A 403 2.95 6.90 2.68
C LYS A 403 2.04 6.62 3.86
N LEU A 404 1.15 7.53 4.27
CA LEU A 404 0.23 7.31 5.39
C LEU A 404 -0.59 6.04 5.21
N ASP A 405 -1.17 5.85 4.02
CA ASP A 405 -1.96 4.67 3.69
C ASP A 405 -1.11 3.41 3.54
N ALA A 406 0.21 3.54 3.34
CA ALA A 406 1.12 2.42 3.11
C ALA A 406 1.66 1.76 4.40
N VAL A 407 1.66 2.49 5.52
CA VAL A 407 2.24 2.04 6.80
C VAL A 407 1.17 1.59 7.80
N ARG A 408 1.54 0.69 8.73
CA ARG A 408 0.56 -0.02 9.58
C ARG A 408 0.55 0.46 11.03
N SER A 409 1.68 0.89 11.57
CA SER A 409 1.69 1.34 12.97
C SER A 409 1.28 2.82 13.07
N PRO A 410 0.58 3.21 14.14
CA PRO A 410 0.30 4.62 14.41
C PRO A 410 1.58 5.48 14.41
N SER A 411 2.73 4.89 14.77
CA SER A 411 4.02 5.59 14.93
C SER A 411 4.63 5.92 13.59
N GLU A 412 4.55 4.96 12.67
CA GLU A 412 4.96 5.19 11.29
C GLU A 412 4.07 6.24 10.65
N LYS A 413 2.75 6.20 10.87
CA LYS A 413 1.83 7.20 10.31
C LYS A 413 2.13 8.60 10.82
N ILE A 414 2.28 8.78 12.13
CA ILE A 414 2.69 10.08 12.70
C ILE A 414 4.04 10.53 12.15
N MET A 415 5.02 9.62 12.00
CA MET A 415 6.33 9.99 11.45
C MET A 415 6.21 10.46 9.98
N CYS A 416 5.33 9.85 9.18
CA CYS A 416 5.03 10.33 7.83
C CYS A 416 4.41 11.74 7.86
N ILE A 417 3.48 12.02 8.79
CA ILE A 417 2.91 13.38 8.97
C ILE A 417 4.01 14.37 9.34
N TYR A 418 4.84 14.04 10.34
CA TYR A 418 5.96 14.86 10.76
C TYR A 418 6.90 15.18 9.60
N CYS A 419 7.31 14.17 8.84
CA CYS A 419 8.21 14.36 7.69
C CYS A 419 7.58 15.23 6.60
N ALA A 420 6.29 15.04 6.31
CA ALA A 420 5.58 15.85 5.33
C ALA A 420 5.50 17.32 5.76
N LEU A 421 5.04 17.59 6.99
CA LEU A 421 4.91 18.97 7.48
C LEU A 421 6.28 19.64 7.65
N LYS A 422 7.32 18.90 8.06
CA LYS A 422 8.69 19.44 8.14
C LYS A 422 9.21 19.81 6.75
N ALA A 423 8.89 19.03 5.72
CA ALA A 423 9.22 19.40 4.34
C ALA A 423 8.46 20.66 3.88
N VAL A 424 7.18 20.81 4.24
CA VAL A 424 6.43 22.06 3.98
C VAL A 424 7.04 23.25 4.71
N GLU A 425 7.43 23.09 5.98
CA GLU A 425 8.10 24.12 6.78
C GLU A 425 9.43 24.55 6.15
N GLN A 426 10.28 23.60 5.75
CA GLN A 426 11.54 23.88 5.05
C GLN A 426 11.31 24.56 3.70
N THR A 427 10.25 24.19 2.99
CA THR A 427 9.82 24.88 1.77
C THR A 427 9.47 26.33 2.07
N CYS A 428 8.66 26.57 3.10
CA CYS A 428 8.25 27.91 3.54
C CYS A 428 9.46 28.76 3.92
N TYR A 429 10.42 28.17 4.62
CA TYR A 429 11.65 28.84 5.00
C TYR A 429 12.44 29.27 3.77
N TYR A 430 12.69 28.36 2.83
CA TYR A 430 13.40 28.63 1.58
C TYR A 430 12.74 29.72 0.72
N ILE A 431 11.41 29.73 0.62
CA ILE A 431 10.69 30.73 -0.18
C ILE A 431 10.45 32.05 0.55
N SER A 432 10.56 32.10 1.89
CA SER A 432 10.20 33.29 2.67
C SER A 432 11.07 34.50 2.32
N LEU A 433 12.33 34.30 1.93
CA LEU A 433 13.19 35.35 1.40
C LEU A 433 12.81 35.83 -0.01
N LYS A 434 12.06 35.01 -0.75
CA LYS A 434 11.69 35.21 -2.17
C LYS A 434 10.26 35.74 -2.32
N CYS A 435 9.48 35.81 -1.24
CA CYS A 435 8.08 36.25 -1.24
C CYS A 435 7.92 37.58 -0.51
N VAL A 436 7.09 38.48 -1.04
CA VAL A 436 7.00 39.86 -0.54
C VAL A 436 6.08 40.00 0.67
N ASN A 437 5.05 39.17 0.88
CA ASN A 437 4.13 39.32 2.04
C ASN A 437 3.17 38.16 2.40
N SER A 438 3.41 36.91 2.03
CA SER A 438 2.49 35.80 2.40
C SER A 438 3.01 34.95 3.56
N LYS A 439 2.10 34.37 4.37
CA LYS A 439 2.38 33.26 5.30
C LYS A 439 2.12 31.95 4.53
N PRO A 440 3.09 31.40 3.79
CA PRO A 440 2.82 30.36 2.79
C PRO A 440 2.51 28.98 3.40
N PHE A 441 2.70 28.79 4.70
CA PHE A 441 2.60 27.49 5.34
C PHE A 441 1.25 26.81 5.15
N LEU A 442 0.15 27.46 5.54
CA LEU A 442 -1.18 26.86 5.39
C LEU A 442 -1.57 26.67 3.90
N PRO A 443 -1.39 27.67 3.01
CA PRO A 443 -1.58 27.49 1.56
C PRO A 443 -0.86 26.27 0.98
N LEU A 444 0.44 26.14 1.26
CA LEU A 444 1.25 25.04 0.73
C LEU A 444 0.90 23.70 1.40
N LEU A 445 0.54 23.71 2.69
CA LEU A 445 0.07 22.51 3.38
C LEU A 445 -1.23 21.99 2.78
N LEU A 446 -2.22 22.86 2.56
CA LEU A 446 -3.49 22.48 1.93
C LEU A 446 -3.28 21.97 0.50
N TYR A 447 -2.48 22.69 -0.29
CA TYR A 447 -2.11 22.27 -1.63
C TYR A 447 -1.45 20.88 -1.61
N THR A 448 -0.46 20.64 -0.75
CA THR A 448 0.23 19.34 -0.70
C THR A 448 -0.65 18.19 -0.22
N ILE A 449 -1.59 18.43 0.70
CA ILE A 449 -2.56 17.41 1.12
C ILE A 449 -3.52 17.07 -0.03
N ILE A 450 -4.02 18.08 -0.76
CA ILE A 450 -4.89 17.88 -1.92
C ILE A 450 -4.16 17.09 -3.01
N GLN A 451 -2.94 17.50 -3.34
CA GLN A 451 -2.11 16.83 -4.35
C GLN A 451 -1.68 15.41 -3.93
N ALA A 452 -1.67 15.11 -2.63
CA ALA A 452 -1.43 13.75 -2.15
C ALA A 452 -2.61 12.79 -2.43
N ASP A 453 -3.84 13.31 -2.56
CA ASP A 453 -5.08 12.57 -2.87
C ASP A 453 -5.29 11.32 -1.99
N LEU A 454 -5.25 11.52 -0.67
CA LEU A 454 -5.38 10.43 0.30
C LEU A 454 -6.83 9.98 0.43
N SER A 455 -7.09 8.73 0.06
CA SER A 455 -8.43 8.13 0.11
C SER A 455 -8.95 7.87 1.53
N GLN A 456 -8.07 7.72 2.52
CA GLN A 456 -8.41 7.29 3.88
C GLN A 456 -7.88 8.27 4.95
N ILE A 457 -7.84 9.56 4.62
CA ILE A 457 -7.17 10.59 5.41
C ILE A 457 -7.73 10.72 6.83
N TRP A 458 -9.05 10.65 6.99
CA TRP A 458 -9.73 10.74 8.27
C TRP A 458 -9.64 9.45 9.06
N SER A 459 -9.75 8.30 8.40
CA SER A 459 -9.46 7.01 9.03
C SER A 459 -8.04 6.96 9.61
N ASN A 460 -7.05 7.60 8.96
CA ASN A 460 -5.69 7.72 9.50
C ASN A 460 -5.67 8.53 10.80
N ILE A 461 -6.38 9.67 10.84
CA ILE A 461 -6.49 10.53 12.02
C ILE A 461 -7.11 9.74 13.19
N ILE A 462 -8.24 9.08 12.96
CA ILE A 462 -8.94 8.30 13.99
C ILE A 462 -8.08 7.15 14.49
N PHE A 463 -7.45 6.40 13.58
CA PHE A 463 -6.56 5.31 13.97
C PHE A 463 -5.37 5.78 14.81
N ILE A 464 -4.75 6.91 14.45
CA ILE A 464 -3.65 7.48 15.24
C ILE A 464 -4.13 7.85 16.64
N LYS A 465 -5.28 8.53 16.76
CA LYS A 465 -5.85 8.96 18.05
C LYS A 465 -6.20 7.78 18.96
N GLU A 466 -6.88 6.80 18.42
CA GLU A 466 -7.40 5.68 19.20
C GLU A 466 -6.30 4.65 19.52
N MET A 467 -5.46 4.32 18.53
CA MET A 467 -4.48 3.23 18.64
C MET A 467 -3.08 3.68 19.07
N GLY A 468 -2.77 4.98 18.96
CA GLY A 468 -1.48 5.56 19.33
C GLY A 468 -1.26 5.70 20.83
N ASP A 469 0.01 5.69 21.25
CA ASP A 469 0.44 5.96 22.63
C ASP A 469 1.56 7.03 22.61
N TYR A 470 1.28 8.18 21.97
CA TYR A 470 2.27 9.23 21.74
C TYR A 470 2.27 10.28 22.84
N ASN A 471 3.42 10.38 23.51
CA ASN A 471 3.68 11.41 24.50
C ASN A 471 4.74 12.43 24.03
N ASP A 472 5.28 12.28 22.80
CA ASP A 472 6.22 13.27 22.25
C ASP A 472 5.43 14.50 21.77
N SER A 473 5.59 15.61 22.51
CA SER A 473 4.88 16.86 22.25
C SER A 473 5.16 17.42 20.85
N LEU A 474 6.35 17.16 20.29
CA LEU A 474 6.69 17.60 18.95
C LEU A 474 5.81 16.90 17.93
N PHE A 475 5.76 15.57 17.96
CA PHE A 475 4.96 14.80 17.01
C PHE A 475 3.46 15.10 17.15
N MET A 476 2.98 15.32 18.37
CA MET A 476 1.58 15.71 18.61
C MET A 476 1.27 17.10 18.03
N HIS A 477 2.19 18.06 18.13
CA HIS A 477 2.01 19.38 17.52
C HIS A 477 1.82 19.30 15.98
N TYR A 478 2.64 18.50 15.29
CA TYR A 478 2.49 18.29 13.85
C TYR A 478 1.23 17.50 13.50
N PHE A 479 0.87 16.51 14.32
CA PHE A 479 -0.37 15.76 14.14
C PHE A 479 -1.60 16.67 14.28
N ASP A 480 -1.67 17.52 15.30
CA ASP A 480 -2.76 18.47 15.51
C ASP A 480 -2.85 19.48 14.37
N THR A 481 -1.69 19.95 13.88
CA THR A 481 -1.62 20.86 12.72
C THR A 481 -2.15 20.18 11.46
N PHE A 482 -1.79 18.92 11.22
CA PHE A 482 -2.30 18.14 10.10
C PHE A 482 -3.82 17.93 10.22
N GLU A 483 -4.33 17.54 11.39
CA GLU A 483 -5.76 17.37 11.60
C GLU A 483 -6.54 18.67 11.33
N GLN A 484 -6.03 19.81 11.79
CA GLN A 484 -6.64 21.12 11.53
C GLN A 484 -6.66 21.45 10.03
N ALA A 485 -5.56 21.16 9.31
CA ALA A 485 -5.50 21.35 7.87
C ALA A 485 -6.49 20.45 7.12
N VAL A 486 -6.65 19.20 7.55
CA VAL A 486 -7.66 18.28 6.97
C VAL A 486 -9.08 18.78 7.20
N LYS A 487 -9.41 19.25 8.42
CA LYS A 487 -10.72 19.87 8.69
C LYS A 487 -10.97 21.12 7.83
N ALA A 488 -9.93 21.90 7.53
CA ALA A 488 -10.06 23.07 6.68
C ALA A 488 -10.40 22.69 5.22
N ILE A 489 -10.04 21.49 4.75
CA ILE A 489 -10.40 21.02 3.40
C ILE A 489 -11.91 20.97 3.20
N GLU A 490 -12.68 20.57 4.22
CA GLU A 490 -14.15 20.55 4.16
C GLU A 490 -14.76 21.94 3.92
N GLN A 491 -14.07 23.00 4.34
CA GLN A 491 -14.53 24.38 4.22
C GLN A 491 -14.01 25.08 2.95
N LEU A 492 -13.12 24.43 2.19
CA LEU A 492 -12.55 24.99 0.96
C LEU A 492 -13.60 25.32 -0.11
N PRO A 493 -14.61 24.48 -0.40
CA PRO A 493 -15.61 24.79 -1.42
C PRO A 493 -16.28 26.15 -1.19
N GLN A 494 -16.70 26.43 0.05
CA GLN A 494 -17.31 27.70 0.41
C GLN A 494 -16.33 28.87 0.26
N SER A 495 -15.08 28.66 0.67
CA SER A 495 -14.03 29.69 0.59
C SER A 495 -13.71 30.09 -0.85
N PHE A 496 -13.65 29.13 -1.77
CA PHE A 496 -13.39 29.37 -3.19
C PHE A 496 -14.58 29.99 -3.93
N GLU A 497 -15.80 29.57 -3.61
CA GLU A 497 -17.01 30.14 -4.22
C GLU A 497 -17.14 31.65 -3.94
N LEU A 498 -16.72 32.09 -2.75
CA LEU A 498 -16.72 33.50 -2.36
C LEU A 498 -15.70 34.35 -3.13
N GLN A 499 -14.62 33.75 -3.67
CA GLN A 499 -13.59 34.48 -4.40
C GLN A 499 -14.05 34.91 -5.82
N ASN A 500 -15.14 34.32 -6.35
CA ASN A 500 -15.71 34.60 -7.68
C ASN A 500 -14.68 34.63 -8.83
N ASP A 501 -13.65 33.79 -8.75
CA ASP A 501 -12.60 33.69 -9.75
C ASP A 501 -13.09 32.91 -10.99
N GLN A 502 -13.02 33.54 -12.17
CA GLN A 502 -13.43 32.91 -13.43
C GLN A 502 -12.48 31.78 -13.85
N GLU A 503 -11.17 31.92 -13.63
CA GLU A 503 -10.17 30.90 -13.95
C GLU A 503 -10.42 29.66 -13.10
N TYR A 504 -10.68 29.84 -11.81
CA TYR A 504 -11.08 28.74 -10.90
C TYR A 504 -12.31 28.00 -11.44
N LYS A 505 -13.40 28.71 -11.78
CA LYS A 505 -14.63 28.08 -12.27
C LYS A 505 -14.41 27.27 -13.54
N VAL A 506 -13.59 27.77 -14.47
CA VAL A 506 -13.23 27.04 -15.69
C VAL A 506 -12.47 25.76 -15.35
N MET A 507 -11.44 25.84 -14.51
CA MET A 507 -10.64 24.67 -14.12
C MET A 507 -11.48 23.61 -13.41
N ILE A 508 -12.36 24.02 -12.50
CA ILE A 508 -13.27 23.09 -11.80
C ILE A 508 -14.28 22.47 -12.75
N ASN A 509 -14.82 23.21 -13.71
CA ASN A 509 -15.75 22.64 -14.68
C ASN A 509 -15.04 21.64 -15.60
N ILE A 510 -13.84 21.95 -16.09
CA ILE A 510 -13.01 20.98 -16.85
C ILE A 510 -12.77 19.73 -16.00
N ARG A 511 -12.40 19.89 -14.73
CA ARG A 511 -12.14 18.77 -13.83
C ARG A 511 -13.40 17.95 -13.52
N LYS A 512 -14.55 18.61 -13.35
CA LYS A 512 -15.85 17.93 -13.21
C LYS A 512 -16.19 17.16 -14.47
N ASP A 513 -15.93 17.72 -15.64
CA ASP A 513 -16.13 17.02 -16.91
C ASP A 513 -15.21 15.81 -17.02
N GLU A 514 -13.95 15.91 -16.57
CA GLU A 514 -13.01 14.77 -16.50
C GLU A 514 -13.45 13.68 -15.52
N ILE A 515 -13.90 14.06 -14.31
CA ILE A 515 -14.35 13.11 -13.27
C ILE A 515 -15.68 12.45 -13.69
N ASN A 516 -16.60 13.25 -14.24
CA ASN A 516 -17.90 12.79 -14.71
C ASN A 516 -17.84 12.22 -16.13
N TRP A 517 -16.66 12.20 -16.76
CA TRP A 517 -16.48 11.50 -18.02
C TRP A 517 -16.61 10.01 -17.74
N SER A 518 -17.86 9.56 -17.72
CA SER A 518 -18.13 8.15 -17.87
C SER A 518 -17.56 7.76 -19.22
N ILE A 519 -17.09 6.52 -19.33
CA ILE A 519 -16.72 5.85 -20.59
C ILE A 519 -17.80 5.99 -21.71
N PHE A 520 -18.93 6.66 -21.44
CA PHE A 520 -20.12 6.85 -22.25
C PHE A 520 -20.42 8.33 -22.46
N ASN A 521 -20.27 8.79 -23.70
CA ASN A 521 -21.21 9.73 -24.33
C ASN A 521 -21.06 9.79 -25.85
N ASN A 522 -20.04 9.17 -26.44
CA ASN A 522 -19.86 9.08 -27.89
C ASN A 522 -19.75 7.63 -28.35
N GLU A 523 -20.20 7.37 -29.58
CA GLU A 523 -20.02 6.12 -30.31
C GLU A 523 -18.59 5.60 -30.15
N LEU A 524 -18.43 4.33 -29.77
CA LEU A 524 -17.12 3.70 -29.66
C LEU A 524 -16.43 3.80 -31.03
N PRO A 525 -15.35 4.58 -31.17
CA PRO A 525 -14.71 4.74 -32.46
C PRO A 525 -14.11 3.40 -32.91
N ASN A 526 -14.30 3.06 -34.19
CA ASN A 526 -13.74 1.86 -34.82
C ASN A 526 -12.22 2.00 -34.97
N TYR A 527 -11.47 1.87 -33.88
CA TYR A 527 -10.02 1.77 -33.91
C TYR A 527 -9.60 0.31 -33.93
N PHE A 528 -8.74 -0.02 -34.90
CA PHE A 528 -8.11 -1.34 -34.98
C PHE A 528 -6.98 -1.40 -33.95
N MET A 529 -7.25 -2.03 -32.81
CA MET A 529 -6.24 -2.28 -31.78
C MET A 529 -5.67 -3.68 -31.94
N PRO A 530 -4.35 -3.87 -31.76
CA PRO A 530 -3.77 -5.20 -31.83
C PRO A 530 -4.31 -6.07 -30.69
N ILE A 531 -4.76 -7.27 -31.05
CA ILE A 531 -5.41 -8.20 -30.13
C ILE A 531 -4.34 -9.10 -29.51
N PHE A 532 -4.25 -9.13 -28.19
CA PHE A 532 -3.52 -10.17 -27.47
C PHE A 532 -4.40 -11.42 -27.39
N THR A 533 -3.88 -12.57 -27.82
CA THR A 533 -4.52 -13.85 -27.51
C THR A 533 -3.97 -14.41 -26.19
N LEU A 534 -4.74 -15.28 -25.55
CA LEU A 534 -4.28 -16.00 -24.35
C LEU A 534 -3.00 -16.81 -24.63
N ASP A 535 -2.88 -17.37 -25.84
CA ASP A 535 -1.69 -18.11 -26.26
C ASP A 535 -0.46 -17.21 -26.43
N ASP A 536 -0.62 -15.96 -26.84
CA ASP A 536 0.50 -15.01 -26.93
C ASP A 536 1.07 -14.70 -25.54
N LEU A 537 0.19 -14.48 -24.55
CA LEU A 537 0.63 -14.30 -23.16
C LEU A 537 1.29 -15.57 -22.62
N ARG A 538 0.68 -16.75 -22.83
CA ARG A 538 1.26 -18.03 -22.41
C ARG A 538 2.60 -18.32 -23.07
N LYS A 539 2.86 -17.85 -24.29
CA LYS A 539 4.18 -17.93 -24.90
C LYS A 539 5.16 -16.96 -24.26
N TYR A 540 4.73 -15.72 -24.01
CA TYR A 540 5.57 -14.67 -23.44
C TYR A 540 6.06 -15.00 -22.04
N PHE A 541 5.17 -15.41 -21.14
CA PHE A 541 5.51 -15.73 -19.75
C PHE A 541 6.17 -17.11 -19.59
N GLY A 542 6.35 -17.84 -20.70
CA GLY A 542 6.62 -19.28 -20.71
C GLY A 542 5.38 -20.08 -20.29
N ALA A 543 5.50 -21.42 -20.30
CA ALA A 543 4.43 -22.28 -19.79
C ALA A 543 4.14 -21.94 -18.32
N PHE A 544 3.16 -21.08 -18.09
CA PHE A 544 2.58 -20.88 -16.77
C PHE A 544 2.26 -22.26 -16.19
N PRO A 545 2.58 -22.52 -14.91
CA PRO A 545 2.09 -23.74 -14.29
C PRO A 545 0.57 -23.75 -14.47
N ARG A 546 0.05 -24.79 -15.13
CA ARG A 546 -1.40 -24.93 -15.33
C ARG A 546 -2.08 -24.79 -13.97
N SER A 547 -3.30 -24.26 -13.94
CA SER A 547 -4.09 -24.12 -12.71
C SER A 547 -4.18 -25.43 -11.90
N GLU A 548 -4.08 -26.56 -12.59
CA GLU A 548 -4.07 -27.93 -12.06
C GLU A 548 -2.72 -28.37 -11.45
N ASP A 549 -1.62 -27.69 -11.76
CA ASP A 549 -0.26 -28.03 -11.31
C ASP A 549 0.04 -27.37 -9.96
N ARG A 550 -0.71 -27.80 -8.93
CA ARG A 550 -0.59 -27.34 -7.53
C ARG A 550 0.84 -27.32 -7.03
N MET A 551 1.66 -28.27 -7.48
CA MET A 551 3.03 -28.47 -7.04
C MET A 551 3.99 -27.44 -7.60
N ARG A 552 3.89 -27.11 -8.90
CA ARG A 552 4.65 -25.99 -9.47
C ARG A 552 4.19 -24.65 -8.90
N GLN A 553 2.89 -24.44 -8.67
CA GLN A 553 2.41 -23.25 -7.98
C GLN A 553 2.99 -23.12 -6.56
N LEU A 554 3.13 -24.23 -5.84
CA LEU A 554 3.79 -24.28 -4.53
C LEU A 554 5.28 -23.90 -4.63
N ILE A 555 6.00 -24.48 -5.58
CA ILE A 555 7.45 -24.28 -5.78
C ILE A 555 7.76 -22.83 -6.21
N PHE A 556 6.94 -22.25 -7.10
CA PHE A 556 7.19 -20.91 -7.66
C PHE A 556 6.59 -19.76 -6.83
N SER A 557 5.61 -20.03 -5.96
CA SER A 557 5.03 -18.97 -5.12
C SER A 557 5.95 -18.54 -3.97
N ASN A 558 6.86 -19.42 -3.50
CA ASN A 558 7.82 -19.11 -2.44
C ASN A 558 8.95 -20.17 -2.26
N PRO A 559 10.07 -20.11 -3.00
CA PRO A 559 11.15 -21.11 -2.92
C PRO A 559 11.83 -21.19 -1.52
N SER A 560 11.62 -20.20 -0.66
CA SER A 560 12.16 -20.15 0.71
C SER A 560 11.21 -20.65 1.80
N LYS A 561 10.01 -21.15 1.46
CA LYS A 561 9.00 -21.64 2.42
C LYS A 561 8.42 -23.02 2.08
N ILE A 562 9.21 -23.93 1.53
CA ILE A 562 8.81 -25.35 1.47
C ILE A 562 8.78 -25.87 2.91
N GLN A 563 7.58 -26.08 3.46
CA GLN A 563 7.38 -26.66 4.78
C GLN A 563 7.57 -28.18 4.73
N ARG A 564 7.73 -28.81 5.89
CA ARG A 564 8.02 -30.25 6.00
C ARG A 564 6.89 -31.14 5.44
N ASP A 565 5.66 -30.63 5.42
CA ASP A 565 4.50 -31.35 4.88
C ASP A 565 4.46 -31.30 3.34
N ASP A 566 4.98 -30.23 2.74
CA ASP A 566 5.14 -30.08 1.28
C ASP A 566 6.16 -31.08 0.70
N TYR A 567 7.06 -31.61 1.55
CA TYR A 567 8.01 -32.66 1.16
C TYR A 567 7.33 -34.02 0.91
N ALA A 568 6.22 -34.32 1.59
CA ALA A 568 5.51 -35.58 1.36
C ALA A 568 4.88 -35.60 -0.04
N ASP A 569 4.31 -34.47 -0.45
CA ASP A 569 3.74 -34.27 -1.78
C ASP A 569 4.83 -34.26 -2.87
N LEU A 570 5.96 -33.57 -2.63
CA LEU A 570 7.16 -33.62 -3.49
C LEU A 570 7.71 -35.04 -3.67
N ILE A 571 7.83 -35.82 -2.58
CA ILE A 571 8.34 -37.19 -2.62
C ILE A 571 7.35 -38.13 -3.33
N SER A 572 6.04 -37.94 -3.14
CA SER A 572 5.03 -38.74 -3.85
C SER A 572 5.11 -38.52 -5.36
N PHE A 573 5.32 -37.27 -5.79
CA PHE A 573 5.48 -36.90 -7.20
C PHE A 573 6.78 -37.45 -7.81
N PHE A 574 7.91 -37.36 -7.12
CA PHE A 574 9.16 -37.95 -7.61
C PHE A 574 9.11 -39.48 -7.70
N LYS A 575 8.30 -40.14 -6.85
CA LYS A 575 8.03 -41.58 -6.97
C LYS A 575 7.15 -41.94 -8.15
N VAL A 576 6.24 -41.05 -8.57
CA VAL A 576 5.45 -41.25 -9.80
C VAL A 576 6.35 -41.08 -11.02
N LEU A 577 7.18 -40.04 -11.06
CA LEU A 577 8.15 -39.80 -12.15
C LEU A 577 9.29 -40.82 -12.26
N GLN A 578 9.56 -41.61 -11.21
CA GLN A 578 10.52 -42.73 -11.27
C GLN A 578 9.89 -44.04 -11.77
N ASN A 579 8.56 -44.10 -11.86
CA ASN A 579 7.81 -45.27 -12.32
C ASN A 579 7.17 -45.07 -13.70
N GLU A 580 7.41 -43.91 -14.33
CA GLU A 580 7.24 -43.63 -15.77
C GLU A 580 8.63 -43.58 -16.43
#